data_AF-A0A364N2G7-F1
#
_entry.id   AF-A0A364N2G7-F1
#
_cell.length_a   1.000
_cell.length_b   1.000
_cell.length_c   1.000
_cell.angle_alpha   90.00
_cell.angle_beta   90.00
_cell.angle_gamma   90.00
#
_symmetry.space_group_name_H-M   'P 1'
#
loop_
_entity.id
_entity.type
_entity.pdbx_description
1 polymer ?
#
loop_
_entity_poly.entity_id
_entity_poly.type
_entity_poly.pdbx_seq_one_letter_code
_entity_poly.pdbx_strand_id
1 'polypeptide(L)'
;MVSAYFNTPPANQLDKQIAAGLLLLTGLTPDIKDPKDGVTIPPFRPTENYHFETKGPAVIIALSVCMVILTLVTFLRLGIRLFVHGVRFGADDWLIIPAYILSMAYPALQIAMVQYGGAGKHFYDITYQEYYYYKYLAPLAATVFYVYVGIVKMSIALFNVRLTTLTTRFWKNLNWTFFVICTAYTIAALFLNIFKCNPQFASFNLLRIAESGKVPKCLSVNHMNSILRLNLALDFTALAIPVIVLWKVQLSWKKKIRIFVHPGDGSAMELYDFTGMDYG
;
A
#
# COMPACT_ATOMS: atom_id res chain seq x y z
N MET A 1 -2.89 -19.50 27.44
CA MET A 1 -2.71 -20.89 26.96
C MET A 1 -1.70 -20.86 25.83
N VAL A 2 -0.76 -21.80 25.78
CA VAL A 2 0.27 -21.84 24.73
C VAL A 2 -0.34 -22.45 23.47
N SER A 3 -0.25 -21.77 22.32
CA SER A 3 -0.74 -22.25 21.02
C SER A 3 0.32 -23.14 20.36
N ALA A 4 -0.12 -24.20 19.69
CA ALA A 4 0.77 -25.12 18.97
C ALA A 4 1.33 -24.49 17.68
N TYR A 5 2.48 -25.00 17.22
CA TYR A 5 3.06 -24.64 15.93
C TYR A 5 2.32 -25.31 14.78
N PHE A 6 2.40 -24.74 13.58
CA PHE A 6 2.02 -25.46 12.37
C PHE A 6 2.88 -26.72 12.21
N ASN A 7 2.28 -27.79 11.68
CA ASN A 7 2.81 -29.17 11.64
C ASN A 7 2.82 -29.94 12.98
N THR A 8 2.43 -29.33 14.09
CA THR A 8 2.20 -30.05 15.36
C THR A 8 0.71 -30.23 15.64
N PRO A 9 0.32 -31.29 16.38
CA PRO A 9 -1.07 -31.49 16.79
C PRO A 9 -1.56 -30.27 17.58
N PRO A 10 -2.81 -29.83 17.38
CA PRO A 10 -3.34 -28.65 18.04
C PRO A 10 -3.41 -28.84 19.55
N ALA A 11 -2.89 -27.88 20.32
CA ALA A 11 -2.82 -27.95 21.77
C ALA A 11 -4.18 -27.69 22.43
N ASN A 12 -4.98 -26.79 21.85
CA ASN A 12 -6.24 -26.32 22.41
C ASN A 12 -7.42 -26.45 21.43
N GLN A 13 -8.65 -26.28 21.92
CA GLN A 13 -9.86 -26.28 21.07
C GLN A 13 -9.85 -25.16 20.02
N LEU A 14 -9.28 -24.00 20.35
CA LEU A 14 -9.10 -22.90 19.41
C LEU A 14 -8.15 -23.29 18.25
N ASP A 15 -7.03 -23.93 18.55
CA ASP A 15 -6.07 -24.40 17.53
C ASP A 15 -6.74 -25.41 16.59
N LYS A 16 -7.60 -26.31 17.12
CA LYS A 16 -8.38 -27.25 16.29
C LYS A 16 -9.30 -26.55 15.31
N GLN A 17 -10.00 -25.50 15.74
CA GLN A 17 -10.88 -24.71 14.86
C GLN A 17 -10.07 -23.96 13.80
N ILE A 18 -8.94 -23.37 14.18
CA ILE A 18 -8.05 -22.69 13.22
C ILE A 18 -7.51 -23.69 12.20
N ALA A 19 -7.05 -24.86 12.65
CA ALA A 19 -6.59 -25.95 11.78
C ALA A 19 -7.68 -26.39 10.78
N ALA A 20 -8.90 -26.65 11.26
CA ALA A 20 -10.02 -27.03 10.41
C ALA A 20 -10.37 -25.95 9.37
N GLY A 21 -10.42 -24.68 9.79
CA GLY A 21 -10.68 -23.55 8.88
C GLY A 21 -9.58 -23.38 7.83
N LEU A 22 -8.32 -23.66 8.19
CA LEU A 22 -7.18 -23.59 7.28
C LEU A 22 -7.19 -24.71 6.24
N LEU A 23 -7.56 -25.94 6.62
CA LEU A 23 -7.73 -27.06 5.70
C LEU A 23 -8.82 -26.79 4.66
N LEU A 24 -9.98 -26.31 5.12
CA LEU A 24 -11.07 -25.90 4.23
C LEU A 24 -10.63 -24.79 3.27
N LEU A 25 -9.85 -23.82 3.74
CA LEU A 25 -9.34 -22.73 2.91
C LEU A 25 -8.38 -23.21 1.81
N THR A 26 -7.52 -24.21 2.08
CA THR A 26 -6.58 -24.75 1.09
C THR A 26 -7.25 -25.69 0.09
N GLY A 27 -8.53 -25.99 0.26
CA GLY A 27 -9.26 -26.95 -0.57
C GLY A 27 -8.86 -28.41 -0.30
N LEU A 28 -8.02 -28.65 0.70
CA LEU A 28 -7.74 -29.98 1.23
C LEU A 28 -8.92 -30.35 2.12
N THR A 29 -9.82 -31.18 1.60
CA THR A 29 -11.01 -31.63 2.34
C THR A 29 -10.61 -32.25 3.68
N PRO A 30 -11.44 -32.08 4.74
CA PRO A 30 -11.19 -32.67 6.06
C PRO A 30 -11.12 -34.21 6.06
N ASP A 31 -11.44 -34.88 4.94
CA ASP A 31 -11.38 -36.33 4.77
C ASP A 31 -9.94 -36.91 4.66
N ILE A 32 -8.89 -36.08 4.52
CA ILE A 32 -7.52 -36.58 4.23
C ILE A 32 -6.55 -36.37 5.42
N LYS A 33 -6.94 -35.66 6.47
CA LYS A 33 -6.19 -35.63 7.75
C LYS A 33 -7.13 -35.18 8.85
N ASP A 34 -7.31 -36.03 9.86
CA ASP A 34 -7.97 -35.63 11.09
C ASP A 34 -7.37 -34.30 11.58
N PRO A 35 -8.16 -33.28 11.98
CA PRO A 35 -7.64 -32.03 12.54
C PRO A 35 -6.70 -32.22 13.74
N LYS A 36 -6.68 -33.43 14.31
CA LYS A 36 -5.80 -33.88 15.38
C LYS A 36 -4.34 -34.08 14.95
N ASP A 37 -4.07 -34.34 13.67
CA ASP A 37 -2.72 -34.58 13.15
C ASP A 37 -1.97 -33.28 12.76
N GLY A 38 -2.65 -32.14 12.89
CA GLY A 38 -2.12 -30.83 12.55
C GLY A 38 -2.15 -30.53 11.05
N VAL A 39 -2.11 -29.23 10.71
CA VAL A 39 -2.08 -28.79 9.31
C VAL A 39 -0.64 -28.76 8.82
N THR A 40 -0.37 -29.55 7.78
CA THR A 40 0.94 -29.61 7.12
C THR A 40 0.87 -28.92 5.76
N ILE A 41 1.40 -27.71 5.67
CA ILE A 41 1.45 -26.92 4.42
C ILE A 41 2.91 -26.89 3.95
N PRO A 42 3.21 -27.34 2.72
CA PRO A 42 4.55 -27.23 2.18
C PRO A 42 4.96 -25.75 2.05
N PRO A 43 6.22 -25.38 2.32
CA PRO A 43 7.37 -26.25 2.64
C PRO A 43 7.44 -26.70 4.10
N PHE A 44 8.01 -27.90 4.33
CA PHE A 44 8.22 -28.46 5.68
C PHE A 44 9.50 -27.94 6.34
N ARG A 45 9.57 -28.02 7.67
CA ARG A 45 10.78 -27.65 8.43
C ARG A 45 11.94 -28.60 8.02
N PRO A 46 13.12 -28.07 7.63
CA PRO A 46 14.29 -28.90 7.39
C PRO A 46 14.67 -29.69 8.65
N THR A 47 14.97 -30.98 8.52
CA THR A 47 15.39 -31.84 9.65
C THR A 47 16.88 -31.72 9.93
N GLU A 48 17.69 -31.44 8.92
CA GLU A 48 19.14 -31.20 9.02
C GLU A 48 19.45 -29.72 8.74
N ASN A 49 20.39 -29.14 9.51
CA ASN A 49 20.86 -27.74 9.38
C ASN A 49 19.74 -26.68 9.51
N TYR A 50 18.80 -26.88 10.41
CA TYR A 50 17.76 -25.89 10.69
C TYR A 50 18.33 -24.66 11.43
N HIS A 51 18.24 -23.49 10.78
CA HIS A 51 18.51 -22.20 11.38
C HIS A 51 17.22 -21.39 11.43
N PHE A 52 16.85 -20.91 12.62
CA PHE A 52 15.71 -20.02 12.77
C PHE A 52 16.03 -18.66 12.13
N GLU A 53 15.47 -18.43 10.95
CA GLU A 53 15.60 -17.19 10.19
C GLU A 53 14.28 -16.41 10.27
N THR A 54 14.36 -15.15 10.71
CA THR A 54 13.21 -14.23 10.71
C THR A 54 13.58 -12.91 10.05
N LYS A 55 12.70 -12.44 9.15
CA LYS A 55 12.82 -11.12 8.52
C LYS A 55 12.02 -10.05 9.27
N GLY A 56 11.33 -10.42 10.35
CA GLY A 56 10.48 -9.53 11.15
C GLY A 56 11.22 -8.28 11.67
N PRO A 57 12.36 -8.42 12.39
CA PRO A 57 13.08 -7.27 12.92
C PRO A 57 13.54 -6.29 11.83
N ALA A 58 14.06 -6.81 10.71
CA ALA A 58 14.49 -5.99 9.58
C ALA A 58 13.32 -5.20 8.96
N VAL A 59 12.15 -5.84 8.82
CA VAL A 59 10.92 -5.18 8.34
C VAL A 59 10.47 -4.08 9.30
N ILE A 60 10.47 -4.32 10.61
CA ILE A 60 10.08 -3.30 11.61
C ILE A 60 11.01 -2.09 11.54
N ILE A 61 12.33 -2.32 11.48
CA ILE A 61 13.33 -1.25 11.39
C ILE A 61 13.14 -0.45 10.11
N ALA A 62 12.97 -1.11 8.97
CA ALA A 62 12.75 -0.41 7.70
C ALA A 62 11.47 0.44 7.71
N LEU A 63 10.36 -0.12 8.21
CA LEU A 63 9.09 0.59 8.28
C LEU A 63 9.13 1.77 9.26
N SER A 64 9.79 1.62 10.42
CA SER A 64 9.90 2.71 11.40
C SER A 64 10.75 3.86 10.86
N VAL A 65 11.87 3.57 10.19
CA VAL A 65 12.69 4.60 9.52
C VAL A 65 11.88 5.34 8.45
N CYS A 66 11.15 4.61 7.61
CA CYS A 66 10.28 5.22 6.60
C CYS A 66 9.20 6.11 7.23
N MET A 67 8.56 5.70 8.31
CA MET A 67 7.57 6.52 9.02
C MET A 67 8.18 7.83 9.54
N VAL A 68 9.36 7.78 10.15
CA VAL A 68 10.04 8.99 10.66
C VAL A 68 10.35 9.95 9.52
N ILE A 69 10.91 9.45 8.41
CA ILE A 69 11.23 10.28 7.24
C ILE A 69 9.95 10.89 6.65
N LEU A 70 8.88 10.10 6.48
CA LEU A 70 7.60 10.59 5.97
C LEU A 70 7.01 11.68 6.87
N THR A 71 7.10 11.50 8.19
CA THR A 71 6.64 12.48 9.19
C THR A 71 7.43 13.78 9.04
N LEU A 72 8.77 13.71 9.03
CA LEU A 72 9.61 14.90 8.88
C LEU A 72 9.31 15.66 7.59
N VAL A 73 9.19 14.96 6.46
CA VAL A 73 8.91 15.57 5.14
C VAL A 73 7.52 16.19 5.10
N THR A 74 6.50 15.52 5.65
CA THR A 74 5.12 16.05 5.64
C THR A 74 4.95 17.24 6.56
N PHE A 75 5.52 17.20 7.77
CA PHE A 75 5.52 18.34 8.69
C PHE A 75 6.32 19.53 8.15
N LEU A 76 7.48 19.29 7.53
CA LEU A 76 8.25 20.36 6.89
C LEU A 76 7.44 21.02 5.76
N ARG A 77 6.77 20.22 4.91
CA ARG A 77 5.91 20.75 3.84
C ARG A 77 4.75 21.57 4.37
N LEU A 78 4.06 21.08 5.41
CA LEU A 78 2.97 21.81 6.06
C LEU A 78 3.48 23.10 6.72
N GLY A 79 4.63 23.04 7.39
CA GLY A 79 5.28 24.20 8.00
C GLY A 79 5.61 25.27 6.97
N ILE A 80 6.25 24.93 5.85
CA ILE A 80 6.55 25.89 4.78
C ILE A 80 5.26 26.56 4.28
N ARG A 81 4.18 25.81 4.07
CA ARG A 81 2.92 26.40 3.59
C ARG A 81 2.20 27.25 4.63
N LEU A 82 2.36 26.96 5.92
CA LEU A 82 1.79 27.75 7.01
C LEU A 82 2.57 29.05 7.25
N PHE A 83 3.90 29.02 7.13
CA PHE A 83 4.75 30.16 7.46
C PHE A 83 5.06 31.08 6.26
N VAL A 84 5.01 30.57 5.03
CA VAL A 84 5.22 31.38 3.83
C VAL A 84 3.91 32.08 3.44
N HIS A 85 3.83 33.38 3.73
CA HIS A 85 2.72 34.25 3.32
C HIS A 85 2.60 34.27 1.78
N GLY A 86 1.41 33.98 1.25
CA GLY A 86 1.10 34.07 -0.18
C GLY A 86 0.72 32.75 -0.86
N VAL A 87 0.94 31.60 -0.21
CA VAL A 87 0.48 30.30 -0.74
C VAL A 87 -0.99 30.10 -0.35
N ARG A 88 -1.92 30.31 -1.30
CA ARG A 88 -3.33 30.02 -1.04
C ARG A 88 -3.51 28.54 -0.71
N PHE A 89 -4.09 28.25 0.46
CA PHE A 89 -4.55 26.91 0.83
C PHE A 89 -5.47 26.37 -0.27
N GLY A 90 -4.94 25.49 -1.10
CA GLY A 90 -5.69 24.87 -2.18
C GLY A 90 -6.46 23.67 -1.64
N ALA A 91 -7.45 23.20 -2.40
CA ALA A 91 -8.10 21.91 -2.15
C ALA A 91 -7.08 20.72 -2.09
N ASP A 92 -5.86 20.92 -2.58
CA ASP A 92 -4.72 20.01 -2.50
C ASP A 92 -4.23 19.79 -1.05
N ASP A 93 -4.27 20.82 -0.20
CA ASP A 93 -3.77 20.75 1.19
C ASP A 93 -4.72 19.96 2.12
N TRP A 94 -6.03 19.95 1.80
CA TRP A 94 -7.02 19.15 2.53
C TRP A 94 -6.87 17.64 2.29
N LEU A 95 -6.22 17.24 1.20
CA LEU A 95 -5.94 15.83 0.89
C LEU A 95 -4.66 15.33 1.60
N ILE A 96 -3.78 16.22 2.04
CA ILE A 96 -2.50 15.86 2.67
C ILE A 96 -2.71 15.23 4.05
N ILE A 97 -3.62 15.78 4.85
CA ILE A 97 -3.90 15.30 6.22
C ILE A 97 -4.44 13.85 6.21
N PRO A 98 -5.52 13.51 5.47
CA PRO A 98 -6.01 12.14 5.42
C PRO A 98 -5.01 11.19 4.75
N ALA A 99 -4.27 11.65 3.74
CA ALA A 99 -3.21 10.85 3.11
C ALA A 99 -2.09 10.50 4.11
N TYR A 100 -1.68 11.47 4.95
CA TYR A 100 -0.69 11.25 5.99
C TYR A 100 -1.18 10.22 7.04
N ILE A 101 -2.41 10.36 7.53
CA ILE A 101 -2.98 9.41 8.51
C ILE A 101 -2.99 7.99 7.93
N LEU A 102 -3.45 7.83 6.69
CA LEU A 102 -3.47 6.51 6.03
C LEU A 102 -2.07 5.97 5.77
N SER A 103 -1.11 6.86 5.45
CA SER A 103 0.30 6.49 5.24
C SER A 103 0.98 6.00 6.52
N MET A 104 0.51 6.42 7.69
CA MET A 104 0.99 5.93 8.99
C MET A 104 0.24 4.67 9.44
N ALA A 105 -1.06 4.59 9.16
CA ALA A 105 -1.88 3.44 9.51
C ALA A 105 -1.41 2.14 8.84
N TYR A 106 -1.05 2.18 7.56
CA TYR A 106 -0.57 1.00 6.83
C TYR A 106 0.69 0.36 7.45
N PRO A 107 1.82 1.08 7.64
CA PRO A 107 3.00 0.50 8.23
C PRO A 107 2.79 0.14 9.71
N ALA A 108 1.90 0.81 10.44
CA ALA A 108 1.55 0.43 11.81
C ALA A 108 0.86 -0.95 11.86
N LEU A 109 -0.05 -1.21 10.92
CA LEU A 109 -0.70 -2.53 10.76
C LEU A 109 0.30 -3.61 10.34
N GLN A 110 1.28 -3.28 9.48
CA GLN A 110 2.36 -4.20 9.13
C GLN A 110 3.23 -4.56 10.34
N ILE A 111 3.59 -3.59 11.17
CA ILE A 111 4.33 -3.84 12.41
C ILE A 111 3.51 -4.73 13.36
N ALA A 112 2.21 -4.47 13.50
CA ALA A 112 1.32 -5.32 14.30
C ALA A 112 1.25 -6.76 13.76
N MET A 113 1.23 -6.95 12.44
CA MET A 113 1.28 -8.28 11.83
C MET A 113 2.61 -9.00 12.07
N VAL A 114 3.73 -8.28 12.13
CA VAL A 114 5.03 -8.89 12.47
C VAL A 114 5.09 -9.26 13.95
N GLN A 115 4.61 -8.39 14.84
CA GLN A 115 4.67 -8.61 16.29
C GLN A 115 3.70 -9.67 16.78
N TYR A 116 2.46 -9.67 16.28
CA TYR A 116 1.38 -10.56 16.75
C TYR A 116 1.01 -11.65 15.75
N GLY A 117 1.27 -11.43 14.46
CA GLY A 117 0.83 -12.31 13.37
C GLY A 117 1.88 -13.33 12.90
N GLY A 118 3.08 -13.34 13.49
CA GLY A 118 4.18 -14.18 13.01
C GLY A 118 4.68 -13.80 11.61
N ALA A 119 4.30 -12.63 11.07
CA ALA A 119 4.74 -12.20 9.74
C ALA A 119 6.27 -12.02 9.71
N GLY A 120 6.91 -12.58 8.69
CA GLY A 120 8.38 -12.59 8.56
C GLY A 120 9.05 -13.85 9.10
N LYS A 121 8.31 -14.78 9.71
CA LYS A 121 8.76 -16.16 10.00
C LYS A 121 8.38 -17.11 8.86
N HIS A 122 9.03 -18.25 8.78
CA HIS A 122 8.62 -19.33 7.87
C HIS A 122 7.31 -19.97 8.34
N PHE A 123 6.52 -20.55 7.41
CA PHE A 123 5.23 -21.18 7.72
C PHE A 123 5.32 -22.24 8.82
N TYR A 124 6.42 -22.99 8.89
CA TYR A 124 6.63 -24.03 9.90
C TYR A 124 7.06 -23.49 11.29
N ASP A 125 7.33 -22.18 11.43
CA ASP A 125 7.71 -21.52 12.69
C ASP A 125 6.60 -20.61 13.25
N ILE A 126 5.43 -20.62 12.63
CA ILE A 126 4.28 -19.83 13.04
C ILE A 126 3.32 -20.70 13.86
N THR A 127 2.76 -20.13 14.92
CA THR A 127 1.71 -20.77 15.73
C THR A 127 0.31 -20.54 15.14
N TYR A 128 -0.66 -21.42 15.46
CA TYR A 128 -2.04 -21.27 14.99
C TYR A 128 -2.62 -19.90 15.39
N GLN A 129 -2.35 -19.46 16.61
CA GLN A 129 -2.81 -18.16 17.12
C GLN A 129 -2.17 -16.97 16.39
N GLU A 130 -0.86 -17.00 16.13
CA GLU A 130 -0.18 -15.97 15.34
C GLU A 130 -0.80 -15.87 13.94
N TYR A 131 -1.01 -17.00 13.27
CA TYR A 131 -1.61 -16.99 11.94
C TYR A 131 -3.05 -16.48 11.92
N TYR A 132 -3.82 -16.76 12.96
CA TYR A 132 -5.16 -16.19 13.12
C TYR A 132 -5.13 -14.65 13.16
N TYR A 133 -4.22 -14.06 13.95
CA TYR A 133 -4.03 -12.61 13.97
C TYR A 133 -3.57 -12.06 12.62
N TYR A 134 -2.62 -12.74 11.96
CA TYR A 134 -2.19 -12.37 10.62
C TYR A 134 -3.36 -12.35 9.63
N LYS A 135 -4.18 -13.39 9.62
CA LYS A 135 -5.31 -13.48 8.69
C LYS A 135 -6.36 -12.41 8.96
N TYR A 136 -6.56 -12.03 10.22
CA TYR A 136 -7.48 -10.95 10.57
C TYR A 136 -6.96 -9.58 10.13
N LEU A 137 -5.67 -9.31 10.34
CA LEU A 137 -5.05 -8.01 10.05
C LEU A 137 -4.71 -7.81 8.56
N ALA A 138 -4.36 -8.86 7.83
CA ALA A 138 -3.86 -8.75 6.45
C ALA A 138 -4.87 -8.14 5.47
N PRO A 139 -6.16 -8.52 5.44
CA PRO A 139 -7.16 -7.88 4.59
C PRO A 139 -7.37 -6.40 4.93
N LEU A 140 -7.32 -6.05 6.22
CA LEU A 140 -7.46 -4.68 6.69
C LEU A 140 -6.26 -3.83 6.27
N ALA A 141 -5.03 -4.35 6.44
CA ALA A 141 -3.81 -3.71 5.95
C ALA A 141 -3.84 -3.52 4.42
N ALA A 142 -4.30 -4.52 3.66
CA ALA A 142 -4.45 -4.43 2.21
C ALA A 142 -5.47 -3.35 1.80
N THR A 143 -6.59 -3.22 2.51
CA THR A 143 -7.58 -2.16 2.23
C THR A 143 -6.96 -0.79 2.46
N VAL A 144 -6.29 -0.57 3.60
CA VAL A 144 -5.62 0.71 3.88
C VAL A 144 -4.57 1.03 2.82
N PHE A 145 -3.80 0.02 2.38
CA PHE A 145 -2.83 0.17 1.30
C PHE A 145 -3.47 0.65 -0.01
N TYR A 146 -4.52 -0.04 -0.49
CA TYR A 146 -5.16 0.33 -1.75
C TYR A 146 -5.81 1.72 -1.69
N VAL A 147 -6.41 2.11 -0.56
CA VAL A 147 -6.97 3.46 -0.39
C VAL A 147 -5.86 4.51 -0.40
N TYR A 148 -4.81 4.31 0.39
CA TYR A 148 -3.66 5.21 0.47
C TYR A 148 -2.99 5.41 -0.91
N VAL A 149 -2.63 4.31 -1.57
CA VAL A 149 -2.00 4.32 -2.89
C VAL A 149 -2.90 4.98 -3.93
N GLY A 150 -4.21 4.72 -3.87
CA GLY A 150 -5.20 5.38 -4.72
C GLY A 150 -5.21 6.90 -4.57
N ILE A 151 -5.26 7.40 -3.33
CA ILE A 151 -5.24 8.84 -3.04
C ILE A 151 -3.94 9.47 -3.54
N VAL A 152 -2.80 8.83 -3.31
CA VAL A 152 -1.50 9.33 -3.78
C VAL A 152 -1.45 9.37 -5.31
N LYS A 153 -1.88 8.30 -6.00
CA LYS A 153 -1.95 8.27 -7.48
C LYS A 153 -2.86 9.36 -8.03
N MET A 154 -4.03 9.60 -7.40
CA MET A 154 -4.94 10.67 -7.79
C MET A 154 -4.32 12.06 -7.59
N SER A 155 -3.62 12.29 -6.48
CA SER A 155 -2.91 13.55 -6.22
C SER A 155 -1.81 13.80 -7.28
N ILE A 156 -0.99 12.78 -7.58
CA ILE A 156 0.05 12.89 -8.62
C ILE A 156 -0.57 13.14 -9.99
N ALA A 157 -1.65 12.45 -10.33
CA ALA A 157 -2.33 12.64 -11.61
C ALA A 157 -2.95 14.05 -11.73
N LEU A 158 -3.55 14.60 -10.67
CA LEU A 158 -4.03 15.98 -10.65
C LEU A 158 -2.90 17.00 -10.79
N PHE A 159 -1.78 16.76 -10.12
CA PHE A 159 -0.57 17.57 -10.28
C PHE A 159 -0.06 17.55 -11.73
N ASN A 160 -0.04 16.37 -12.36
CA ASN A 160 0.35 16.22 -13.76
C ASN A 160 -0.62 16.96 -14.71
N VAL A 161 -1.92 16.94 -14.45
CA VAL A 161 -2.91 17.74 -15.21
C VAL A 161 -2.63 19.23 -15.08
N ARG A 162 -2.31 19.73 -13.87
CA ARG A 162 -1.96 21.15 -13.67
C ARG A 162 -0.71 21.54 -14.44
N LEU A 163 0.35 20.74 -14.39
CA LEU A 163 1.59 20.99 -15.13
C LEU A 163 1.36 21.01 -16.66
N THR A 164 0.59 20.05 -17.17
CA THR A 164 0.33 19.92 -18.61
C THR A 164 -0.71 20.90 -19.14
N THR A 165 -1.43 21.62 -18.28
CA THR A 165 -2.31 22.73 -18.69
C THR A 165 -1.51 23.86 -19.35
N LEU A 166 -0.20 23.95 -19.08
CA LEU A 166 0.73 24.86 -19.74
C LEU A 166 1.20 24.37 -21.14
N THR A 167 0.72 23.22 -21.62
CA THR A 167 1.15 22.53 -22.85
C THR A 167 -0.04 22.29 -23.82
N THR A 168 0.20 21.68 -24.98
CA THR A 168 -0.77 21.33 -26.02
C THR A 168 -1.97 20.51 -25.50
N ARG A 169 -3.17 20.75 -26.08
CA ARG A 169 -4.44 20.09 -25.72
C ARG A 169 -4.38 18.55 -25.70
N PHE A 170 -3.54 17.93 -26.55
CA PHE A 170 -3.35 16.47 -26.58
C PHE A 170 -2.85 15.92 -25.24
N TRP A 171 -1.83 16.56 -24.64
CA TRP A 171 -1.26 16.13 -23.36
C TRP A 171 -2.25 16.29 -22.21
N LYS A 172 -3.09 17.33 -22.25
CA LYS A 172 -4.18 17.51 -21.28
C LYS A 172 -5.18 16.35 -21.31
N ASN A 173 -5.61 15.93 -22.50
CA ASN A 173 -6.56 14.82 -22.65
C ASN A 173 -5.95 13.48 -22.22
N LEU A 174 -4.66 13.25 -22.52
CA LEU A 174 -3.94 12.06 -22.07
C LEU A 174 -3.86 11.96 -20.54
N ASN A 175 -3.56 13.07 -19.87
CA ASN A 175 -3.50 13.13 -18.41
C ASN A 175 -4.86 12.91 -17.74
N TRP A 176 -5.93 13.48 -18.30
CA TRP A 176 -7.29 13.21 -17.84
C TRP A 176 -7.67 11.74 -17.99
N THR A 177 -7.31 11.13 -19.12
CA THR A 177 -7.52 9.70 -19.35
C THR A 177 -6.77 8.86 -18.31
N PHE A 178 -5.51 9.21 -18.02
CA PHE A 178 -4.72 8.55 -16.98
C PHE A 178 -5.34 8.69 -15.59
N PHE A 179 -5.85 9.88 -15.23
CA PHE A 179 -6.56 10.11 -13.97
C PHE A 179 -7.78 9.18 -13.83
N VAL A 180 -8.60 9.07 -14.88
CA VAL A 180 -9.77 8.18 -14.90
C VAL A 180 -9.36 6.71 -14.76
N ILE A 181 -8.32 6.27 -15.47
CA ILE A 181 -7.80 4.90 -15.38
C ILE A 181 -7.32 4.59 -13.96
N CYS A 182 -6.53 5.47 -13.35
CA CYS A 182 -6.04 5.29 -11.98
C CYS A 182 -7.18 5.21 -10.96
N THR A 183 -8.20 6.05 -11.13
CA THR A 183 -9.39 6.07 -10.25
C THR A 183 -10.18 4.77 -10.40
N ALA A 184 -10.49 4.38 -11.63
CA ALA A 184 -11.22 3.13 -11.93
C ALA A 184 -10.46 1.90 -11.41
N TYR A 185 -9.14 1.85 -11.62
CA TYR A 185 -8.28 0.79 -11.11
C TYR A 185 -8.32 0.70 -9.58
N THR A 186 -8.18 1.83 -8.89
CA THR A 186 -8.21 1.88 -7.42
C THR A 186 -9.53 1.34 -6.88
N ILE A 187 -10.65 1.78 -7.45
CA ILE A 187 -11.98 1.31 -7.06
C ILE A 187 -12.10 -0.19 -7.30
N ALA A 188 -11.74 -0.66 -8.50
CA ALA A 188 -11.79 -2.08 -8.84
C ALA A 188 -10.90 -2.94 -7.90
N ALA A 189 -9.69 -2.48 -7.58
CA ALA A 189 -8.79 -3.18 -6.67
C ALA A 189 -9.34 -3.25 -5.24
N LEU A 190 -9.99 -2.18 -4.75
CA LEU A 190 -10.67 -2.18 -3.45
C LEU A 190 -11.83 -3.18 -3.42
N PHE A 191 -12.70 -3.17 -4.44
CA PHE A 191 -13.79 -4.15 -4.56
C PHE A 191 -13.25 -5.57 -4.60
N LEU A 192 -12.22 -5.84 -5.41
CA LEU A 192 -11.60 -7.16 -5.48
C LEU A 192 -10.97 -7.57 -4.16
N ASN A 193 -10.33 -6.67 -3.40
CA ASN A 193 -9.75 -7.03 -2.11
C ASN A 193 -10.82 -7.39 -1.06
N ILE A 194 -11.96 -6.67 -1.06
CA ILE A 194 -13.08 -6.94 -0.15
C ILE A 194 -13.80 -8.24 -0.54
N PHE A 195 -14.08 -8.42 -1.83
CA PHE A 195 -14.85 -9.55 -2.37
C PHE A 195 -13.99 -10.67 -2.98
N LYS A 196 -12.71 -10.79 -2.57
CA LYS A 196 -11.80 -11.82 -3.09
C LYS A 196 -12.21 -13.25 -2.76
N CYS A 197 -13.07 -13.46 -1.77
CA CYS A 197 -13.56 -14.77 -1.38
C CYS A 197 -15.09 -14.78 -1.30
N ASN A 198 -15.69 -15.89 -1.71
CA ASN A 198 -17.08 -16.21 -1.46
C ASN A 198 -17.17 -17.47 -0.58
N PRO A 199 -17.66 -17.35 0.67
CA PRO A 199 -18.18 -16.15 1.32
C PRO A 199 -17.09 -15.17 1.79
N GLN A 200 -17.43 -13.87 1.91
CA GLN A 200 -16.48 -12.78 2.24
C GLN A 200 -15.71 -13.00 3.55
N PHE A 201 -16.33 -13.65 4.53
CA PHE A 201 -15.70 -13.88 5.84
C PHE A 201 -14.50 -14.82 5.76
N ALA A 202 -14.38 -15.63 4.70
CA ALA A 202 -13.25 -16.52 4.49
C ALA A 202 -11.92 -15.76 4.29
N SER A 203 -12.00 -14.48 3.94
CA SER A 203 -10.85 -13.60 3.79
C SER A 203 -10.16 -13.28 5.14
N PHE A 204 -10.89 -13.21 6.25
CA PHE A 204 -10.37 -12.68 7.52
C PHE A 204 -10.64 -13.56 8.75
N ASN A 205 -11.62 -14.47 8.71
CA ASN A 205 -12.03 -15.23 9.89
C ASN A 205 -12.00 -16.75 9.62
N LEU A 206 -10.96 -17.43 10.13
CA LEU A 206 -10.82 -18.89 10.00
C LEU A 206 -11.85 -19.66 10.82
N LEU A 207 -12.26 -19.13 11.98
CA LEU A 207 -13.19 -19.81 12.88
C LEU A 207 -14.55 -19.99 12.21
N ARG A 208 -15.04 -18.95 11.52
CA ARG A 208 -16.29 -19.03 10.75
C ARG A 208 -16.21 -19.98 9.55
N ILE A 209 -15.03 -20.15 8.96
CA ILE A 209 -14.84 -21.16 7.90
C ILE A 209 -15.01 -22.55 8.52
N ALA A 210 -14.36 -22.81 9.66
CA ALA A 210 -14.46 -24.08 10.38
C ALA A 210 -15.91 -24.40 10.77
N GLU A 211 -16.66 -23.42 11.29
CA GLU A 211 -18.08 -23.57 11.62
C GLU A 211 -18.94 -23.87 10.38
N SER A 212 -18.63 -23.24 9.24
CA SER A 212 -19.41 -23.43 8.01
C SER A 212 -19.22 -24.79 7.36
N GLY A 213 -18.09 -25.47 7.63
CA GLY A 213 -17.73 -26.77 7.04
C GLY A 213 -17.58 -26.78 5.52
N LYS A 214 -17.66 -25.62 4.85
CA LYS A 214 -17.66 -25.50 3.38
C LYS A 214 -16.34 -24.90 2.88
N VAL A 215 -15.83 -25.47 1.79
CA VAL A 215 -14.65 -24.94 1.09
C VAL A 215 -15.00 -23.58 0.46
N PRO A 216 -14.37 -22.47 0.89
CA PRO A 216 -14.63 -21.15 0.31
C PRO A 216 -13.98 -21.04 -1.07
N LYS A 217 -14.64 -20.33 -1.99
CA LYS A 217 -14.06 -20.00 -3.30
C LYS A 217 -13.33 -18.67 -3.19
N CYS A 218 -12.00 -18.70 -3.21
CA CYS A 218 -11.16 -17.50 -3.19
C CYS A 218 -10.46 -17.27 -4.54
N LEU A 219 -10.17 -16.01 -4.84
CA LEU A 219 -9.40 -15.61 -6.00
C LEU A 219 -8.00 -16.23 -5.93
N SER A 220 -7.52 -16.80 -7.04
CA SER A 220 -6.21 -17.45 -7.04
C SER A 220 -5.07 -16.44 -6.88
N VAL A 221 -3.95 -16.92 -6.32
CA VAL A 221 -2.72 -16.12 -6.11
C VAL A 221 -2.23 -15.50 -7.43
N ASN A 222 -2.40 -16.19 -8.56
CA ASN A 222 -2.01 -15.69 -9.88
C ASN A 222 -2.80 -14.44 -10.31
N HIS A 223 -4.10 -14.39 -10.01
CA HIS A 223 -4.92 -13.22 -10.29
C HIS A 223 -4.52 -12.05 -9.37
N MET A 224 -4.28 -12.33 -8.09
CA MET A 224 -3.81 -11.32 -7.14
C MET A 224 -2.45 -10.72 -7.57
N ASN A 225 -1.52 -11.57 -8.00
CA ASN A 225 -0.22 -11.14 -8.54
C ASN A 225 -0.37 -10.31 -9.82
N SER A 226 -1.36 -10.63 -10.66
CA SER A 226 -1.64 -9.85 -11.87
C SER A 226 -2.13 -8.44 -11.54
N ILE A 227 -3.04 -8.31 -10.55
CA ILE A 227 -3.49 -7.01 -10.05
C ILE A 227 -2.30 -6.22 -9.51
N LEU A 228 -1.42 -6.84 -8.71
CA LEU A 228 -0.23 -6.17 -8.18
C LEU A 228 0.71 -5.67 -9.29
N ARG A 229 0.92 -6.45 -10.35
CA ARG A 229 1.73 -6.04 -11.52
C ARG A 229 1.12 -4.83 -12.23
N LEU A 230 -0.20 -4.78 -12.38
CA LEU A 230 -0.90 -3.62 -12.96
C LEU A 230 -0.75 -2.38 -12.07
N ASN A 231 -0.85 -2.53 -10.74
CA ASN A 231 -0.61 -1.42 -9.81
C ASN A 231 0.76 -0.79 -10.06
N LEU A 232 1.78 -1.64 -10.14
CA LEU A 232 3.17 -1.23 -10.35
C LEU A 232 3.35 -0.55 -11.72
N ALA A 233 2.76 -1.08 -12.78
CA ALA A 233 2.79 -0.47 -14.11
C ALA A 233 2.17 0.94 -14.10
N LEU A 234 1.08 1.14 -13.36
CA LEU A 234 0.46 2.45 -13.18
C LEU A 234 1.36 3.41 -12.40
N ASP A 235 2.13 2.93 -11.41
CA ASP A 235 3.10 3.76 -10.68
C ASP A 235 4.22 4.27 -11.61
N PHE A 236 4.80 3.38 -12.42
CA PHE A 236 5.80 3.77 -13.41
C PHE A 236 5.25 4.78 -14.42
N THR A 237 4.01 4.58 -14.87
CA THR A 237 3.36 5.50 -15.81
C THR A 237 3.12 6.87 -15.16
N ALA A 238 2.68 6.91 -13.90
CA ALA A 238 2.46 8.15 -13.16
C ALA A 238 3.73 9.00 -13.03
N LEU A 239 4.88 8.34 -12.81
CA LEU A 239 6.19 8.99 -12.70
C LEU A 239 6.79 9.39 -14.07
N ALA A 240 6.53 8.60 -15.12
CA ALA A 240 7.07 8.87 -16.45
C ALA A 240 6.44 10.11 -17.10
N ILE A 241 5.14 10.34 -16.90
CA ILE A 241 4.40 11.46 -17.52
C ILE A 241 5.07 12.84 -17.29
N PRO A 242 5.33 13.29 -16.05
CA PRO A 242 5.92 14.61 -15.82
C PRO A 242 7.35 14.70 -16.38
N VAL A 243 8.13 13.61 -16.34
CA VAL A 243 9.49 13.59 -16.89
C VAL A 243 9.47 13.77 -18.41
N ILE A 244 8.56 13.08 -19.11
CA ILE A 244 8.41 13.18 -20.56
C ILE A 244 7.93 14.59 -20.97
N VAL A 245 6.95 15.14 -20.24
CA VAL A 245 6.44 16.49 -20.49
C VAL A 245 7.55 17.52 -20.28
N LEU A 246 8.31 17.42 -19.19
CA LEU A 246 9.44 18.32 -18.92
C LEU A 246 10.57 18.21 -19.96
N TRP A 247 10.77 17.04 -20.57
CA TRP A 247 11.73 16.88 -21.67
C TRP A 247 11.25 17.52 -22.98
N LYS A 248 9.95 17.52 -23.23
CA LYS A 248 9.36 18.12 -24.45
C LYS A 248 9.16 19.63 -24.32
N VAL A 249 8.85 20.12 -23.13
CA VAL A 249 8.76 21.54 -22.83
C VAL A 249 10.17 22.06 -22.60
N GLN A 250 10.80 22.59 -23.64
CA GLN A 250 12.08 23.30 -23.53
C GLN A 250 11.93 24.57 -22.67
N LEU A 251 11.94 24.41 -21.35
CA LEU A 251 12.28 25.50 -20.47
C LEU A 251 13.74 25.82 -20.73
N SER A 252 14.00 26.96 -21.38
CA SER A 252 15.36 27.44 -21.64
C SER A 252 16.16 27.39 -20.32
N TRP A 253 17.38 26.87 -20.39
CA TRP A 253 18.26 26.66 -19.23
C TRP A 253 18.38 27.88 -18.30
N LYS A 254 18.14 29.08 -18.83
CA LYS A 254 18.10 30.36 -18.10
C LYS A 254 16.97 30.45 -17.05
N LYS A 255 15.81 29.81 -17.26
CA LYS A 255 14.73 29.70 -16.24
C LYS A 255 15.01 28.62 -15.20
N LYS A 256 15.72 27.56 -15.59
CA LYS A 256 16.15 26.45 -14.74
C LYS A 256 17.15 26.89 -13.66
N ILE A 257 18.05 27.81 -14.01
CA ILE A 257 19.00 28.44 -13.08
C ILE A 257 18.29 29.44 -12.15
N ARG A 258 17.32 30.22 -12.65
CA ARG A 258 16.61 31.22 -11.84
C ARG A 258 15.79 30.62 -10.69
N ILE A 259 15.26 29.41 -10.86
CA ILE A 259 14.50 28.69 -9.82
C ILE A 259 15.43 28.05 -8.76
N PHE A 260 16.63 27.62 -9.15
CA PHE A 260 17.62 27.07 -8.21
C PHE A 260 18.41 28.16 -7.46
N VAL A 261 18.56 29.35 -8.04
CA VAL A 261 19.33 30.46 -7.45
C VAL A 261 18.53 31.29 -6.44
N HIS A 262 17.20 31.23 -6.42
CA HIS A 262 16.42 32.05 -5.49
C HIS A 262 15.32 31.28 -4.72
N PRO A 263 15.68 30.52 -3.67
CA PRO A 263 14.72 29.97 -2.71
C PRO A 263 14.24 30.98 -1.65
N GLY A 264 14.59 32.27 -1.76
CA GLY A 264 14.63 33.20 -0.61
C GLY A 264 13.63 34.36 -0.56
N ASP A 265 13.32 35.06 -1.67
CA ASP A 265 12.47 36.27 -1.59
C ASP A 265 11.17 36.15 -2.40
N GLY A 266 10.07 36.05 -1.67
CA GLY A 266 8.70 36.15 -2.18
C GLY A 266 8.23 37.59 -2.48
N SER A 267 9.13 38.56 -2.61
CA SER A 267 8.80 39.99 -2.76
C SER A 267 9.14 40.58 -4.14
N ALA A 268 9.89 39.87 -5.00
CA ALA A 268 10.35 40.43 -6.28
C ALA A 268 9.42 40.17 -7.48
N MET A 269 8.35 39.39 -7.31
CA MET A 269 7.42 39.09 -8.42
C MET A 269 6.47 40.24 -8.75
N GLU A 270 6.29 41.22 -7.86
CA GLU A 270 5.48 42.43 -8.12
C GLU A 270 6.23 43.54 -8.89
N LEU A 271 7.57 43.52 -8.97
CA LEU A 271 8.32 44.59 -9.63
C LEU A 271 8.60 44.35 -11.12
N TYR A 272 8.44 43.12 -11.62
CA TYR A 272 8.70 42.79 -13.03
C TYR A 272 7.48 42.93 -13.96
N ASP A 273 6.26 43.00 -13.42
CA ASP A 273 5.06 43.26 -14.24
C ASP A 273 4.89 44.77 -14.56
N PHE A 274 5.61 45.65 -13.85
CA PHE A 274 5.54 47.10 -14.05
C PHE A 274 6.61 47.68 -15.00
N THR A 275 7.61 46.89 -15.41
CA THR A 275 8.74 47.36 -16.23
C THR A 275 8.79 46.77 -17.64
N GLY A 276 7.81 45.92 -18.00
CA GLY A 276 7.77 45.21 -19.30
C GLY A 276 6.83 45.80 -20.36
N MET A 277 6.06 46.85 -20.05
CA MET A 277 5.31 47.62 -21.05
C MET A 277 5.97 48.97 -21.22
N ASP A 278 7.02 49.02 -22.05
CA ASP A 278 7.27 50.15 -22.95
C ASP A 278 8.57 49.94 -23.78
N TYR A 279 8.41 50.18 -25.10
CA TYR A 279 9.40 50.29 -26.18
C TYR A 279 10.03 49.02 -26.78
N GLY A 280 9.61 48.74 -28.03
CA GLY A 280 10.21 47.80 -28.97
C GLY A 280 9.23 47.38 -30.05
#